data_AF-A0AA37Q5G1-F1
#
_entry.id   AF-A0AA37Q5G1-F1
#
_cell.length_a   1.000
_cell.length_b   1.000
_cell.length_c   1.000
_cell.angle_alpha   90.00
_cell.angle_beta   90.00
_cell.angle_gamma   90.00
#
_symmetry.space_group_name_H-M   'P 1'
#
loop_
_entity.id
_entity.type
_entity.pdbx_description
1 polymer ?
#
loop_
_entity_poly.entity_id
_entity_poly.type
_entity_poly.pdbx_seq_one_letter_code
_entity_poly.pdbx_strand_id
1 'polypeptide(L)'
;MRYTISSGGVTIGETDLGFVRSAVRIRAGWFHPNAEGERLLPRLLPPLALRAHLDRDAWKGGLAASAHHADAHPLVLHREDGSVVPTRMLGIQDTVELLAAAEAEEARRESLPWTPEHDEDDDDLGPVAIALDDDEALLDGDPADLDVEWAPDEEPIEQPRYQIILELVDDGAIP
;
A
#
# COMPACT_ATOMS: atom_id res chain seq x y z
N MET A 1 -4.68 2.57 19.92
CA MET A 1 -5.32 3.92 19.94
C MET A 1 -6.11 4.08 18.66
N ARG A 2 -7.12 4.96 18.63
CA ARG A 2 -7.83 5.30 17.37
C ARG A 2 -7.48 6.71 16.95
N TYR A 3 -7.28 6.89 15.65
CA TYR A 3 -7.05 8.19 15.03
C TYR A 3 -8.18 8.50 14.07
N THR A 4 -8.47 9.77 13.86
CA THR A 4 -9.44 10.20 12.86
C THR A 4 -8.73 10.86 11.68
N ILE A 5 -9.27 10.66 10.48
CA ILE A 5 -8.81 11.31 9.26
C ILE A 5 -9.86 12.32 8.84
N SER A 6 -9.42 13.51 8.45
CA SER A 6 -10.27 14.52 7.84
C SER A 6 -9.74 14.96 6.49
N SER A 7 -10.64 15.38 5.59
CA SER A 7 -10.32 16.08 4.35
C SER A 7 -11.14 17.37 4.27
N GLY A 8 -10.50 18.50 3.97
CA GLY A 8 -11.19 19.79 3.89
C GLY A 8 -11.92 20.20 5.19
N GLY A 9 -11.43 19.75 6.35
CA GLY A 9 -12.04 20.01 7.67
C GLY A 9 -13.20 19.09 8.03
N VAL A 10 -13.55 18.11 7.21
CA VAL A 10 -14.61 17.13 7.47
C VAL A 10 -13.99 15.78 7.81
N THR A 11 -14.39 15.17 8.93
CA THR A 11 -13.95 13.82 9.30
C THR A 11 -14.51 12.80 8.31
N ILE A 12 -13.62 11.99 7.73
CA ILE A 12 -13.95 10.98 6.72
C ILE A 12 -13.83 9.54 7.24
N GLY A 13 -13.21 9.32 8.40
CA GLY A 13 -13.11 7.97 8.97
C GLY A 13 -12.09 7.85 10.09
N GLU A 14 -11.87 6.61 10.52
CA GLU A 14 -10.96 6.24 11.60
C GLU A 14 -9.90 5.24 11.13
N THR A 15 -8.76 5.20 11.82
CA THR A 15 -7.71 4.20 11.60
C THR A 15 -7.07 3.75 12.90
N ASP A 16 -6.61 2.50 12.93
CA ASP A 16 -5.88 1.89 14.03
C ASP A 16 -4.36 2.15 14.00
N LEU A 17 -3.80 2.46 12.82
CA LEU A 17 -2.36 2.51 12.54
C LEU A 17 -1.59 1.32 13.16
N GLY A 18 -2.21 0.14 13.14
CA GLY A 18 -1.71 -1.06 13.82
C GLY A 18 -0.48 -1.71 13.19
N PHE A 19 -0.06 -1.26 12.01
CA PHE A 19 1.07 -1.81 11.27
C PHE A 19 2.30 -0.93 11.40
N VAL A 20 3.38 -1.51 11.92
CA VAL A 20 4.70 -0.92 11.89
C VAL A 20 5.45 -1.50 10.69
N ARG A 21 5.95 -0.64 9.81
CA ARG A 21 6.86 -1.05 8.73
C ARG A 21 8.30 -0.94 9.21
N SER A 22 9.20 -1.73 8.60
CA SER A 22 10.64 -1.71 8.90
C SER A 22 11.29 -0.33 8.68
N ALA A 23 10.67 0.52 7.87
CA ALA A 23 11.09 1.89 7.64
C ALA A 23 10.68 2.81 8.81
N VAL A 24 11.67 3.51 9.36
CA VAL A 24 11.50 4.54 10.41
C VAL A 24 10.45 5.57 9.97
N ARG A 25 9.57 5.99 10.89
CA ARG A 25 8.46 6.96 10.67
C ARG A 25 7.34 6.51 9.74
N ILE A 26 7.39 5.32 9.14
CA ILE A 26 6.27 4.82 8.36
C ILE A 26 5.32 4.05 9.29
N ARG A 27 4.04 4.43 9.25
CA ARG A 27 2.95 3.69 9.89
C ARG A 27 1.91 3.35 8.84
N ALA A 28 1.25 2.22 9.03
CA ALA A 28 0.12 1.83 8.23
C ALA A 28 -0.96 1.21 9.11
N GLY A 29 -2.16 1.09 8.58
CA GLY A 29 -3.26 0.48 9.32
C GLY A 29 -4.47 0.28 8.43
N TRP A 30 -5.51 -0.27 9.01
CA TRP A 30 -6.80 -0.30 8.36
C TRP A 30 -7.49 1.05 8.48
N PHE A 31 -8.15 1.47 7.39
CA PHE A 31 -8.97 2.66 7.37
C PHE A 31 -10.44 2.27 7.31
N HIS A 32 -11.22 2.83 8.23
CA HIS A 32 -12.65 2.61 8.37
C HIS A 32 -13.37 3.91 8.04
N PRO A 33 -13.77 4.13 6.78
CA PRO A 33 -14.49 5.33 6.40
C PRO A 33 -15.85 5.40 7.11
N ASN A 34 -16.28 6.63 7.42
CA ASN A 34 -17.68 6.89 7.73
C ASN A 34 -18.48 7.08 6.43
N ALA A 35 -19.77 7.36 6.53
CA ALA A 35 -20.64 7.55 5.36
C ALA A 35 -20.14 8.65 4.40
N GLU A 36 -19.52 9.71 4.93
CA GLU A 36 -18.94 10.79 4.12
C GLU A 36 -17.61 10.36 3.48
N GLY A 37 -16.79 9.59 4.20
CA GLY A 37 -15.59 8.97 3.65
C GLY A 37 -15.90 8.07 2.47
N GLU A 38 -16.86 7.15 2.59
CA GLU A 38 -17.27 6.26 1.47
C GLU A 38 -17.74 7.05 0.24
N ARG A 39 -18.37 8.21 0.46
CA ARG A 39 -18.81 9.10 -0.62
C ARG A 39 -17.64 9.83 -1.30
N LEU A 40 -16.61 10.17 -0.53
CA LEU A 40 -15.47 10.96 -1.01
C LEU A 40 -14.34 10.10 -1.57
N LEU A 41 -14.03 8.95 -0.96
CA LEU A 41 -12.87 8.12 -1.30
C LEU A 41 -12.79 7.74 -2.79
N PRO A 42 -13.86 7.33 -3.49
CA PRO A 42 -13.78 7.04 -4.93
C PRO A 42 -13.36 8.25 -5.78
N ARG A 43 -13.56 9.47 -5.26
CA ARG A 43 -13.09 10.70 -5.89
C ARG A 43 -11.68 11.03 -5.49
N LEU A 44 -11.26 10.71 -4.26
CA LEU A 44 -9.93 11.00 -3.70
C LEU A 44 -8.85 10.01 -4.14
N LEU A 45 -9.25 8.79 -4.47
CA LEU A 45 -8.38 7.68 -4.86
C LEU A 45 -8.55 7.42 -6.35
N PRO A 46 -7.93 8.21 -7.23
CA PRO A 46 -8.09 7.98 -8.66
C PRO A 46 -7.54 6.57 -9.00
N PRO A 47 -8.27 5.76 -9.79
CA PRO A 47 -7.85 4.43 -10.26
C PRO A 47 -6.47 4.43 -10.94
N LEU A 48 -6.08 5.61 -11.45
CA LEU A 48 -4.87 5.85 -12.22
C LEU A 48 -3.59 5.78 -11.39
N ALA A 49 -3.63 6.06 -10.09
CA ALA A 49 -2.46 5.89 -9.22
C ALA A 49 -1.98 4.42 -9.18
N LEU A 50 -2.96 3.53 -9.21
CA LEU A 50 -2.83 2.09 -9.07
C LEU A 50 -2.41 1.43 -10.38
N ARG A 51 -3.08 1.80 -11.48
CA ARG A 51 -2.73 1.36 -12.84
C ARG A 51 -1.32 1.79 -13.24
N ALA A 52 -0.91 2.98 -12.81
CA ALA A 52 0.44 3.47 -13.01
C ALA A 52 1.48 2.71 -12.18
N HIS A 53 1.12 2.14 -11.03
CA HIS A 53 2.04 1.30 -10.25
C HIS A 53 2.28 -0.06 -10.91
N LEU A 54 1.29 -0.57 -11.65
CA LEU A 54 1.35 -1.86 -12.35
C LEU A 54 1.89 -1.76 -13.78
N ASP A 55 1.72 -0.62 -14.44
CA ASP A 55 2.24 -0.35 -15.79
C ASP A 55 3.47 0.58 -15.70
N ARG A 56 4.66 -0.01 -15.93
CA ARG A 56 5.98 0.65 -15.86
C ARG A 56 6.07 1.93 -16.69
N ASP A 57 5.31 2.01 -17.79
CA ASP A 57 5.27 3.18 -18.68
C ASP A 57 4.23 4.22 -18.25
N ALA A 58 3.14 3.80 -17.61
CA ALA A 58 2.12 4.70 -17.06
C ALA A 58 2.49 5.31 -15.69
N TRP A 59 3.45 4.71 -14.97
CA TRP A 59 3.97 5.14 -13.66
C TRP A 59 4.17 6.65 -13.54
N LYS A 60 4.87 7.26 -14.50
CA LYS A 60 5.24 8.68 -14.44
C LYS A 60 4.03 9.61 -14.54
N GLY A 61 3.03 9.25 -15.36
CA GLY A 61 1.81 10.03 -15.53
C GLY A 61 0.84 9.89 -14.36
N GLY A 62 0.71 8.67 -13.82
CA GLY A 62 -0.15 8.42 -12.66
C GLY A 62 0.39 8.99 -11.36
N LEU A 63 1.71 9.04 -11.16
CA LEU A 63 2.30 9.67 -9.97
C LEU A 63 2.03 11.18 -9.93
N ALA A 64 2.16 11.86 -11.06
CA ALA A 64 1.89 13.29 -11.17
C ALA A 64 0.39 13.61 -10.99
N ALA A 65 -0.50 12.79 -11.57
CA ALA A 65 -1.94 12.91 -11.35
C ALA A 65 -2.32 12.68 -9.88
N SER A 66 -1.70 11.70 -9.22
CA SER A 66 -1.92 11.40 -7.81
C SER A 66 -1.43 12.53 -6.90
N ALA A 67 -0.25 13.08 -7.19
CA ALA A 67 0.32 14.21 -6.45
C ALA A 67 -0.58 15.46 -6.55
N HIS A 68 -1.04 15.80 -7.76
CA HIS A 68 -1.96 16.92 -7.95
C HIS A 68 -3.32 16.72 -7.26
N HIS A 69 -3.78 15.47 -7.20
CA HIS A 69 -5.05 15.17 -6.56
C HIS A 69 -4.96 15.21 -5.03
N ALA A 70 -3.80 14.81 -4.47
CA ALA A 70 -3.50 14.96 -3.05
C ALA A 70 -3.49 16.44 -2.62
N ASP A 71 -2.98 17.34 -3.46
CA ASP A 71 -2.99 18.79 -3.20
C ASP A 71 -4.42 19.38 -3.16
N ALA A 72 -5.35 18.81 -3.92
CA ALA A 72 -6.73 19.28 -3.96
C ALA A 72 -7.54 18.90 -2.69
N HIS A 73 -7.13 17.84 -2.02
CA HIS A 73 -7.85 17.26 -0.89
C HIS A 73 -6.90 16.79 0.22
N PRO A 74 -6.24 17.74 0.91
CA PRO A 74 -5.25 17.39 1.93
C PRO A 74 -5.90 16.58 3.04
N LEU A 75 -5.32 15.41 3.30
CA LEU A 75 -5.70 14.53 4.39
C LEU A 75 -4.98 14.97 5.67
N VAL A 76 -5.70 14.99 6.78
CA VAL A 76 -5.17 15.39 8.08
C VAL A 76 -5.48 14.31 9.09
N LEU A 77 -4.44 13.85 9.79
CA LEU A 77 -4.53 12.90 10.89
C LEU A 77 -4.75 13.64 12.21
N HIS A 78 -5.73 13.20 12.99
CA HIS A 78 -6.02 13.73 14.32
C HIS A 78 -5.94 12.61 15.37
N ARG A 79 -5.42 12.96 16.55
CA ARG A 79 -5.51 12.12 17.75
C ARG A 79 -6.93 12.14 18.33
N GLU A 80 -7.16 11.29 19.32
CA GLU A 80 -8.43 11.21 20.05
C GLU A 80 -8.79 12.53 20.77
N ASP A 81 -7.79 13.32 21.19
CA ASP A 81 -7.99 14.64 21.79
C ASP A 81 -8.29 15.75 20.76
N GLY A 82 -8.36 15.42 19.48
CA GLY A 82 -8.58 16.37 18.37
C GLY A 82 -7.33 17.13 17.95
N SER A 83 -6.16 16.86 18.54
CA SER A 83 -4.90 17.46 18.09
C SER A 83 -4.44 16.87 16.76
N VAL A 84 -3.88 17.72 15.91
CA VAL A 84 -3.32 17.29 14.61
C VAL A 84 -1.98 16.58 14.82
N VAL A 85 -1.81 15.45 14.13
CA VAL A 85 -0.53 14.73 14.04
C VAL A 85 0.20 15.18 12.78
N PRO A 86 1.39 15.81 12.89
CA PRO A 86 2.16 16.22 11.72
C PRO A 86 2.61 15.01 10.90
N THR A 87 2.20 14.98 9.63
CA THR A 87 2.60 13.96 8.65
C THR A 87 3.31 14.62 7.48
N ARG A 88 4.32 13.93 6.94
CA ARG A 88 4.99 14.32 5.69
C ARG A 88 4.21 13.80 4.48
N MET A 89 3.62 12.63 4.62
CA MET A 89 2.81 11.98 3.61
C MET A 89 1.68 11.22 4.31
N LEU A 90 0.50 11.21 3.69
CA LEU A 90 -0.66 10.45 4.14
C LEU A 90 -1.46 10.03 2.90
N GLY A 91 -1.63 8.73 2.71
CA GLY A 91 -2.37 8.15 1.59
C GLY A 91 -3.32 7.06 2.05
N ILE A 92 -4.47 6.95 1.40
CA ILE A 92 -5.42 5.85 1.56
C ILE A 92 -5.43 5.06 0.25
N GLN A 93 -5.62 3.74 0.32
CA GLN A 93 -5.67 2.87 -0.83
C GLN A 93 -6.86 1.92 -0.71
N ASP A 94 -7.57 1.70 -1.81
CA ASP A 94 -8.61 0.68 -1.92
C ASP A 94 -7.93 -0.66 -2.27
N THR A 95 -7.89 -1.57 -1.31
CA THR A 95 -7.27 -2.89 -1.45
C THR A 95 -8.07 -3.80 -2.37
N VAL A 96 -9.39 -3.65 -2.41
CA VAL A 96 -10.26 -4.43 -3.31
C VAL A 96 -10.05 -4.00 -4.75
N GLU A 97 -9.98 -2.69 -5.01
CA GLU A 97 -9.67 -2.18 -6.34
C GLU A 97 -8.24 -2.55 -6.76
N LEU A 98 -7.27 -2.55 -5.83
CA LEU A 98 -5.90 -3.00 -6.09
C LEU A 98 -5.85 -4.46 -6.51
N LEU A 99 -6.50 -5.35 -5.76
CA LEU A 99 -6.52 -6.77 -6.06
C LEU A 99 -7.20 -7.02 -7.42
N ALA A 100 -8.35 -6.39 -7.67
CA ALA A 100 -9.03 -6.50 -8.96
C ALA A 100 -8.18 -5.98 -10.13
N ALA A 101 -7.41 -4.90 -9.93
CA ALA A 101 -6.50 -4.39 -10.95
C ALA A 101 -5.31 -5.33 -11.19
N ALA A 102 -4.76 -5.93 -10.14
CA ALA A 102 -3.68 -6.91 -10.24
C ALA A 102 -4.13 -8.18 -10.98
N GLU A 103 -5.29 -8.73 -10.63
CA GLU A 103 -5.89 -9.88 -11.33
C GLU A 103 -6.15 -9.58 -12.81
N ALA A 104 -6.67 -8.40 -13.13
CA ALA A 104 -6.91 -7.99 -14.50
C ALA A 104 -5.60 -7.86 -15.31
N GLU A 105 -4.53 -7.38 -14.69
CA GLU A 105 -3.21 -7.26 -15.30
C GLU A 105 -2.55 -8.63 -15.51
N GLU A 106 -2.68 -9.53 -14.53
CA GLU A 106 -2.20 -10.91 -14.65
C GLU A 106 -2.93 -11.63 -15.80
N ALA A 107 -4.25 -11.56 -15.85
CA ALA A 107 -5.04 -12.13 -16.94
C ALA A 107 -4.66 -11.52 -18.31
N ARG A 108 -4.35 -10.21 -18.35
CA ARG A 108 -3.85 -9.56 -19.57
C ARG A 108 -2.51 -10.16 -19.98
N ARG A 109 -1.56 -10.30 -19.05
CA ARG A 109 -0.23 -10.87 -19.30
C ARG A 109 -0.32 -12.31 -19.80
N GLU A 110 -1.14 -13.14 -19.17
CA GLU A 110 -1.37 -14.53 -19.59
C GLU A 110 -2.02 -14.65 -20.98
N SER A 111 -2.79 -13.65 -21.39
CA SER A 111 -3.42 -13.64 -22.72
C SER A 111 -2.46 -13.26 -23.86
N LEU A 112 -1.30 -12.67 -23.53
CA LEU A 112 -0.30 -12.32 -24.53
C LEU A 112 0.40 -13.59 -25.03
N PRO A 113 0.65 -13.72 -26.34
CA PRO A 113 1.47 -14.81 -26.83
C PRO A 113 2.85 -14.70 -26.20
N TRP A 114 3.34 -15.80 -25.63
CA TRP A 114 4.72 -15.86 -25.15
C TRP A 114 5.67 -15.45 -26.27
N THR A 115 6.54 -14.46 -26.00
CA THR A 115 7.61 -14.03 -26.89
C THR A 115 8.96 -14.32 -26.22
N PRO A 116 9.99 -14.76 -26.94
CA PRO A 116 11.33 -14.95 -26.38
C PRO A 116 11.91 -13.69 -25.71
N GLU A 117 11.47 -12.51 -26.13
CA GLU A 117 11.86 -11.21 -25.53
C GLU A 117 11.27 -11.01 -24.12
N HIS A 118 10.21 -11.73 -23.72
CA HIS A 118 9.66 -11.64 -22.34
C HIS A 118 10.57 -12.30 -21.29
N ASP A 119 11.45 -13.22 -21.69
CA ASP A 119 12.38 -13.88 -20.76
C ASP A 119 13.64 -13.01 -20.50
N GLU A 120 13.93 -12.02 -21.37
CA GLU A 120 15.12 -11.16 -21.21
C GLU A 120 14.90 -10.01 -20.22
N ASP A 121 13.64 -9.66 -19.91
CA ASP A 121 13.30 -8.54 -19.01
C ASP A 121 13.35 -8.90 -17.51
N ASP A 122 13.34 -10.19 -17.15
CA ASP A 122 13.52 -10.64 -15.75
C ASP A 122 15.00 -10.62 -15.31
N ASP A 123 15.94 -10.64 -16.26
CA ASP A 123 17.38 -10.63 -16.00
C ASP A 123 17.98 -9.21 -15.89
N ASP A 124 17.24 -8.15 -16.25
CA ASP A 124 17.68 -6.74 -16.16
C ASP A 124 17.21 -6.05 -14.86
N LEU A 125 16.89 -6.83 -13.82
CA LEU A 125 17.00 -6.39 -12.45
C LEU A 125 18.50 -6.28 -12.11
N GLY A 126 19.19 -5.29 -12.71
CA GLY A 126 20.58 -4.98 -12.38
C GLY A 126 20.77 -4.96 -10.85
N PRO A 127 21.94 -5.37 -10.33
CA PRO A 127 22.09 -5.83 -8.96
C PRO A 127 21.53 -4.81 -7.97
N VAL A 128 20.29 -5.02 -7.53
CA VAL A 128 19.78 -4.41 -6.32
C VAL A 128 20.46 -5.19 -5.22
N ALA A 129 21.72 -4.83 -4.95
CA ALA A 129 22.43 -5.22 -3.77
C ALA A 129 21.67 -4.61 -2.58
N ILE A 130 20.59 -5.26 -2.18
CA ILE A 130 20.13 -5.19 -0.81
C ILE A 130 21.33 -5.74 -0.06
N ALA A 131 22.07 -4.87 0.63
CA ALA A 131 23.04 -5.27 1.62
C ALA A 131 22.27 -5.93 2.77
N LEU A 132 21.80 -7.15 2.52
CA LEU A 132 21.51 -8.11 3.56
C LEU A 132 22.89 -8.39 4.14
N ASP A 133 23.14 -7.92 5.36
CA ASP A 133 24.33 -8.33 6.10
C ASP A 133 24.40 -9.86 6.03
N ASP A 134 25.55 -10.37 5.57
CA ASP A 134 25.87 -11.78 5.32
C ASP A 134 25.69 -12.64 6.58
N ASP A 135 24.45 -12.90 6.99
CA ASP A 135 24.09 -13.94 7.95
C ASP A 135 23.85 -15.24 7.15
N GLU A 136 24.87 -15.66 6.38
CA GLU A 136 24.87 -16.90 5.58
C GLU A 136 24.64 -18.17 6.44
N ALA A 137 24.67 -18.05 7.77
CA ALA A 137 24.38 -19.15 8.68
C ALA A 137 22.88 -19.54 8.74
N LEU A 138 21.96 -18.77 8.15
CA LEU A 138 20.52 -19.04 8.18
C LEU A 138 19.95 -19.78 6.95
N LEU A 139 20.76 -20.02 5.91
CA LEU A 139 20.28 -20.60 4.64
C LEU A 139 20.79 -22.02 4.32
N ASP A 140 21.55 -22.65 5.22
CA ASP A 140 22.02 -24.04 5.08
C ASP A 140 20.93 -25.10 5.35
N GLY A 141 19.67 -24.70 5.56
CA GLY A 141 18.56 -25.63 5.66
C GLY A 141 18.16 -26.17 4.30
N ASP A 142 18.09 -27.50 4.14
CA ASP A 142 17.50 -28.11 2.96
C ASP A 142 16.04 -27.59 2.86
N PRO A 143 15.62 -26.96 1.76
CA PRO A 143 14.23 -26.54 1.59
C PRO A 143 13.26 -27.72 1.71
N ALA A 144 13.71 -28.97 1.54
CA ALA A 144 12.93 -30.17 1.82
C ALA A 144 12.68 -30.42 3.32
N ASP A 145 13.46 -29.81 4.23
CA ASP A 145 13.29 -29.89 5.68
C ASP A 145 12.25 -28.87 6.20
N LEU A 146 11.81 -27.92 5.37
CA LEU A 146 10.64 -27.09 5.64
C LEU A 146 9.38 -27.90 5.34
N ASP A 147 9.09 -28.89 6.19
CA ASP A 147 7.83 -29.65 6.21
C ASP A 147 6.68 -28.77 6.74
N VAL A 148 6.59 -27.55 6.19
CA VAL A 148 5.48 -26.63 6.40
C VAL A 148 4.36 -27.17 5.51
N GLU A 149 3.50 -28.00 6.11
CA GLU A 149 2.25 -28.41 5.48
C GLU A 149 1.54 -27.14 5.02
N TRP A 150 1.49 -26.92 3.70
CA TRP A 150 0.72 -25.83 3.13
C TRP A 150 -0.74 -26.12 3.46
N ALA A 151 -1.23 -25.51 4.53
CA ALA A 151 -2.63 -25.55 4.87
C ALA A 151 -3.34 -24.69 3.83
N PRO A 152 -4.27 -25.24 3.01
CA PRO A 152 -5.08 -24.41 2.15
C PRO A 152 -5.79 -23.38 3.02
N ASP A 153 -5.73 -22.12 2.58
CA ASP A 153 -6.17 -20.98 3.37
C ASP A 153 -7.54 -21.26 4.02
N GLU A 154 -7.58 -21.06 5.34
CA GLU A 154 -8.81 -20.94 6.12
C GLU A 154 -9.73 -19.88 5.45
N GLU A 155 -11.03 -19.96 5.73
CA GLU A 155 -12.09 -19.13 5.13
C GLU A 155 -11.64 -17.70 4.76
N PRO A 156 -12.05 -17.18 3.58
CA PRO A 156 -11.56 -15.90 3.07
C PRO A 156 -11.67 -14.81 4.15
N ILE A 157 -10.52 -14.34 4.62
CA ILE A 157 -10.46 -13.28 5.63
C ILE A 157 -11.13 -12.05 5.02
N GLU A 158 -12.21 -11.56 5.63
CA GLU A 158 -12.81 -10.28 5.29
C GLU A 158 -11.80 -9.17 5.62
N GLN A 159 -10.93 -8.86 4.66
CA GLN A 159 -9.97 -7.77 4.80
C GLN A 159 -10.71 -6.43 4.67
N PRO A 160 -10.38 -5.41 5.50
CA PRO A 160 -10.90 -4.08 5.30
C PRO A 160 -10.55 -3.56 3.90
N ARG A 161 -11.54 -2.97 3.23
CA ARG A 161 -11.41 -2.45 1.86
C ARG A 161 -10.36 -1.35 1.74
N TYR A 162 -10.10 -0.59 2.80
CA TYR A 162 -9.17 0.53 2.74
C TYR A 162 -7.99 0.34 3.69
N GLN A 163 -6.79 0.56 3.15
CA GLN A 163 -5.54 0.65 3.90
C GLN A 163 -5.08 2.10 3.91
N ILE A 164 -4.53 2.56 5.03
CA ILE A 164 -3.86 3.85 5.13
C ILE A 164 -2.36 3.64 5.33
N ILE A 165 -1.56 4.50 4.71
CA ILE A 165 -0.11 4.57 4.86
C ILE A 165 0.24 6.03 5.11
N LEU A 166 1.14 6.27 6.06
CA LEU A 166 1.63 7.60 6.35
C LEU A 166 3.09 7.61 6.74
N GLU A 167 3.72 8.75 6.52
CA GLU A 167 5.05 9.08 6.98
C GLU A 167 4.94 10.19 8.03
N LEU A 168 5.41 9.93 9.24
CA LEU A 168 5.42 10.88 10.35
C LEU A 168 6.57 11.88 10.20
N VAL A 169 6.33 13.13 10.60
CA VAL A 169 7.43 14.09 10.78
C VAL A 169 8.30 13.69 11.97
N ASP A 170 7.67 13.19 13.03
CA ASP A 170 8.28 12.71 14.26
C ASP A 170 7.71 11.35 14.64
N ASP A 171 8.58 10.35 14.80
CA ASP A 171 8.19 8.97 15.12
C ASP A 171 7.54 8.87 16.51
N GLY A 172 7.91 9.78 17.44
CA GLY A 172 7.30 9.85 18.77
C GLY A 172 5.89 10.47 18.78
N ALA A 173 5.38 10.92 17.64
CA ALA A 173 4.04 11.51 17.56
C ALA A 173 2.92 10.46 17.71
N ILE A 174 3.25 9.19 17.47
CA ILE A 174 2.39 8.02 17.59
C ILE A 174 3.14 6.98 18.44
N PRO A 175 2.62 6.63 19.63
CA PRO A 175 3.29 5.72 20.56
C PRO A 175 3.30 4.26 20.06
#